data_AF-A0A382G3Y2-F1
#
_entry.id   AF-A0A382G3Y2-F1
#
_cell.length_a   1.000
_cell.length_b   1.000
_cell.length_c   1.000
_cell.angle_alpha   90.00
_cell.angle_beta   90.00
_cell.angle_gamma   90.00
#
_symmetry.space_group_name_H-M   'P 1'
#
loop_
_entity.id
_entity.type
_entity.pdbx_description
1 polymer ?
#
loop_
_entity_poly.entity_id
_entity_poly.type
_entity_poly.pdbx_seq_one_letter_code
_entity_poly.pdbx_strand_id
1 'polypeptide(L)' 'MIYLSFPSISPVMLSLGPLDIRWYSLAYIVGFLFSWIYIRKLSLNKSLYDRKTNFDSKLVDDLVFYSVIGL' A
#
# COMPACT_ATOMS: atom_id res chain seq x y z
N MET A 1 -13.74 37.31 7.82
CA MET A 1 -13.21 35.95 8.06
C MET A 1 -12.73 35.40 6.72
N ILE A 2 -11.44 35.11 6.58
CA ILE A 2 -10.93 34.37 5.42
C ILE A 2 -11.16 32.89 5.73
N TYR A 3 -11.99 32.22 4.95
CA TYR A 3 -12.16 30.78 5.00
C TYR A 3 -11.68 30.19 3.68
N LEU A 4 -10.94 29.09 3.78
CA LEU A 4 -10.52 28.33 2.61
C LEU A 4 -11.71 27.44 2.21
N SER A 5 -12.32 27.72 1.06
CA SER A 5 -13.38 26.87 0.51
C SER A 5 -12.82 25.48 0.20
N PHE A 6 -13.60 24.45 0.55
CA PHE A 6 -13.21 23.08 0.23
C PHE A 6 -13.14 22.89 -1.30
N PRO A 7 -12.04 22.34 -1.84
CA PRO A 7 -11.90 22.16 -3.28
C PRO A 7 -12.87 21.08 -3.79
N SER A 8 -13.60 21.40 -4.86
CA SER A 8 -14.58 20.50 -5.49
C SER A 8 -13.91 19.47 -6.41
N ILE A 9 -13.04 18.62 -5.85
CA ILE A 9 -12.36 17.56 -6.60
C ILE A 9 -13.26 16.33 -6.65
N SER A 10 -13.53 15.82 -7.86
CA SER A 10 -14.29 14.58 -8.03
C SER A 10 -13.53 13.40 -7.39
N PRO A 11 -14.19 12.56 -6.58
CA PRO A 11 -13.56 11.36 -6.03
C PRO A 11 -13.30 10.29 -7.11
N VAL A 12 -14.03 10.33 -8.21
CA VAL A 12 -13.94 9.34 -9.31
C VAL A 12 -12.79 9.72 -10.23
N MET A 13 -11.81 8.83 -10.33
CA MET A 13 -10.66 8.97 -11.22
C MET A 13 -10.97 8.40 -12.60
N LEU A 14 -11.63 7.24 -12.65
CA LEU A 14 -11.98 6.53 -13.88
C LEU A 14 -13.34 5.84 -13.68
N SER A 15 -14.23 5.95 -14.66
CA SER A 15 -15.52 5.26 -14.65
C SER A 15 -15.55 4.22 -15.77
N LEU A 16 -15.82 2.98 -15.42
CA LEU A 16 -15.96 1.84 -16.33
C LEU A 16 -17.41 1.34 -16.27
N GLY A 17 -18.33 2.12 -16.84
CA GLY A 17 -19.76 1.82 -16.82
C GLY A 17 -20.33 1.80 -15.40
N PRO A 18 -20.72 0.63 -14.83
CA PRO A 18 -21.22 0.56 -13.45
C PRO A 18 -20.13 0.64 -12.37
N LEU A 19 -18.84 0.68 -12.74
CA LEU A 19 -17.72 0.65 -11.80
C LEU A 19 -16.96 1.97 -11.79
N ASP A 20 -17.06 2.70 -10.68
CA ASP A 20 -16.29 3.92 -10.44
C ASP A 20 -15.02 3.62 -9.62
N ILE A 21 -13.87 3.84 -10.24
CA ILE A 21 -12.56 3.77 -9.57
C ILE A 21 -12.26 5.13 -8.96
N ARG A 22 -12.05 5.15 -7.64
CA ARG A 22 -11.77 6.37 -6.90
C ARG A 22 -10.27 6.56 -6.70
N TRP A 23 -9.81 7.82 -6.72
CA TRP A 23 -8.36 8.11 -6.64
C TRP A 23 -7.76 7.67 -5.30
N TYR A 24 -8.52 7.75 -4.20
CA TYR A 24 -8.05 7.31 -2.89
C TYR A 24 -7.90 5.79 -2.80
N SER A 25 -8.73 5.03 -3.52
CA SER A 25 -8.58 3.57 -3.65
C SER A 25 -7.25 3.24 -4.32
N LEU A 26 -6.86 3.99 -5.34
CA LEU A 26 -5.55 3.84 -5.98
C LEU A 26 -4.42 4.20 -5.00
N ALA A 27 -4.60 5.25 -4.19
CA ALA A 27 -3.62 5.61 -3.17
C ALA A 27 -3.36 4.47 -2.17
N TYR A 28 -4.40 3.74 -1.74
CA TYR A 28 -4.24 2.55 -0.91
C TYR A 28 -3.45 1.44 -1.62
N ILE A 29 -3.82 1.10 -2.86
CA ILE A 29 -3.13 0.07 -3.65
C ILE A 29 -1.64 0.40 -3.78
N VAL A 30 -1.34 1.66 -4.13
CA VAL A 30 0.02 2.15 -4.26
C VAL A 30 0.77 2.08 -2.92
N GLY A 31 0.14 2.46 -1.82
CA GLY A 31 0.73 2.36 -0.47
C GLY A 31 1.09 0.93 -0.07
N PHE A 32 0.18 -0.03 -0.29
CA PHE A 32 0.45 -1.44 -0.01
C PHE A 32 1.55 -2.01 -0.92
N LEU A 33 1.53 -1.67 -2.20
CA LEU A 33 2.54 -2.10 -3.17
C LEU A 33 3.93 -1.59 -2.76
N PHE A 34 4.05 -0.31 -2.37
CA PHE A 34 5.31 0.26 -1.89
C PHE A 34 5.78 -0.41 -0.60
N SER A 35 4.89 -0.63 0.37
CA SER A 35 5.20 -1.31 1.61
C SER A 35 5.76 -2.72 1.34
N TRP A 36 5.09 -3.49 0.49
CA TRP A 36 5.52 -4.83 0.11
C TRP A 36 6.90 -4.86 -0.54
N ILE A 37 7.12 -4.04 -1.58
CA ILE A 37 8.41 -3.96 -2.27
C ILE A 37 9.53 -3.56 -1.29
N TYR A 38 9.25 -2.60 -0.40
CA TYR A 38 10.21 -2.10 0.56
C TYR A 38 10.61 -3.17 1.60
N ILE A 39 9.63 -3.82 2.23
CA ILE A 39 9.88 -4.86 3.24
C ILE A 39 10.57 -6.07 2.60
N ARG A 40 10.16 -6.45 1.38
CA ARG A 40 10.80 -7.54 0.64
C ARG A 40 12.26 -7.21 0.32
N LYS A 41 12.57 -5.98 -0.09
CA LYS A 41 13.95 -5.53 -0.32
C LYS A 41 14.79 -5.55 0.96
N LEU A 42 14.20 -5.19 2.10
CA LEU A 42 14.86 -5.27 3.41
C LEU A 42 15.13 -6.71 3.84
N SER A 43 14.16 -7.61 3.66
CA SER A 43 14.30 -9.05 3.96
C SER A 43 15.43 -9.71 3.17
N LEU A 44 15.63 -9.30 1.92
CA LEU A 44 16.73 -9.79 1.07
C LEU A 44 18.11 -9.26 1.51
N ASN A 45 18.17 -8.15 2.26
CA ASN A 45 19.42 -7.55 2.69
C ASN A 45 19.94 -8.22 3.97
N LYS A 46 20.64 -9.34 3.79
CA LYS A 46 21.26 -10.15 4.86
C LYS A 46 22.30 -9.42 5.71
N SER A 47 22.71 -8.21 5.34
CA SER A 47 23.61 -7.37 6.16
C SER A 47 22.86 -6.68 7.31
N LEU A 48 21.54 -6.59 7.25
CA LEU A 48 20.73 -5.85 8.23
C LEU A 48 20.27 -6.73 9.41
N TYR A 49 20.39 -8.05 9.30
CA TYR A 49 19.89 -8.99 10.30
C TYR A 49 20.88 -10.14 10.54
N ASP A 50 20.93 -10.60 11.79
CA ASP A 50 21.82 -11.69 12.20
C ASP A 50 21.38 -13.00 11.51
N ARG A 51 22.36 -13.78 11.00
CA ARG A 51 22.15 -14.94 10.09
C ARG A 51 21.21 -16.03 10.63
N LYS A 52 20.86 -15.99 11.92
CA LYS A 52 19.93 -16.92 12.56
C LYS A 52 18.45 -16.60 12.29
N THR A 53 18.13 -15.37 11.89
CA THR A 53 16.75 -14.99 11.55
C THR A 53 16.47 -15.29 10.08
N ASN A 54 15.70 -16.34 9.82
CA ASN A 54 15.31 -16.71 8.47
C ASN A 54 14.09 -15.85 8.06
N PHE A 55 14.34 -14.61 7.68
CA PHE A 55 13.32 -13.73 7.08
C PHE A 55 13.00 -14.23 5.66
N ASP A 56 12.19 -15.28 5.59
CA ASP A 56 11.68 -15.81 4.32
C ASP A 56 10.79 -14.76 3.64
N SER A 57 10.96 -14.59 2.34
CA SER A 57 10.10 -13.77 1.50
C SER A 57 8.62 -14.13 1.64
N LYS A 58 8.29 -15.40 1.92
CA LYS A 58 6.90 -15.83 2.14
C LYS A 58 6.24 -15.16 3.34
N LEU A 59 6.99 -14.99 4.44
CA LEU A 59 6.46 -14.32 5.64
C LEU A 59 6.15 -12.85 5.37
N VAL A 60 6.92 -12.20 4.51
CA VAL A 60 6.65 -10.82 4.07
C VAL A 60 5.38 -10.76 3.24
N ASP A 61 5.20 -11.70 2.32
CA ASP A 61 4.01 -11.78 1.47
C ASP A 61 2.75 -12.03 2.34
N ASP A 62 2.82 -12.98 3.28
CA ASP A 62 1.73 -13.29 4.22
C ASP A 62 1.39 -12.09 5.11
N LEU A 63 2.40 -11.40 5.66
CA LEU A 63 2.20 -10.23 6.51
C LEU A 63 1.44 -9.12 5.76
N VAL A 64 1.87 -8.79 4.54
CA VAL A 64 1.21 -7.76 3.73
C VAL A 64 -0.20 -8.21 3.38
N PHE A 65 -0.39 -9.47 3.00
CA PHE A 65 -1.71 -10.01 2.67
C PHE A 65 -2.69 -9.90 3.85
N TYR A 66 -2.30 -10.34 5.04
CA TYR A 66 -3.13 -10.21 6.24
C TYR A 66 -3.37 -8.77 6.65
N SER A 67 -2.40 -7.87 6.41
CA SER A 67 -2.57 -6.43 6.65
C SER A 67 -3.61 -5.82 5.72
N VAL A 68 -3.68 -6.25 4.46
CA VAL A 68 -4.71 -5.81 3.50
C VAL A 68 -6.09 -6.36 3.87
N ILE A 69 -6.18 -7.60 4.36
CA ILE A 69 -7.44 -8.18 4.82
C ILE A 69 -7.98 -7.51 6.09
N GLY A 70 -7.08 -7.09 6.99
CA GLY A 70 -7.46 -6.46 8.26
C GLY A 70 -7.89 -4.99 8.15
N LEU A 71 -7.63 -4.35 7.00
CA LEU A 71 -8.02 -2.96 6.71
C LEU A 71 -9.49 -2.89 6.26
#